data_AF-X1T9K7-F1
#
_entry.id   AF-X1T9K7-F1
#
_cell.length_a   1.000
_cell.length_b   1.000
_cell.length_c   1.000
_cell.angle_alpha   90.00
_cell.angle_beta   90.00
_cell.angle_gamma   90.00
#
_symmetry.space_group_name_H-M   'P 1'
#
loop_
_entity.id
_entity.type
_entity.pdbx_description
1 polymer ?
#
loop_
_entity_poly.entity_id
_entity_poly.type
_entity_poly.pdbx_seq_one_letter_code
_entity_poly.pdbx_strand_id
1 'polypeptide(L)'
;MTISNNTFTGDDTPDGSIWGPAVVDVTVTNNVFTGSDLVSYGVQFSGIAGTSVINGNTITDYKGAGAIVILSGTGVSGLTINGNSISGCANGIRFYDDSGTGDITTVTVTENTLTDNAKAIRISNGAHIVASDFVIENNNISGSTSYGLQNEHTTLSVTAENNWWDDASGPTHSSNPLGTGDAVSDNVDFMPWLDAAYPTGQPVGLVMNVTQSTAHATIQEAINAAIAGDTIVAKDATYT
;
A
#
# COMPACT_ATOMS: atom_id res chain seq x y z
N MET A 1 -9.97 -19.61 11.19
CA MET A 1 -9.28 -20.64 10.39
C MET A 1 -7.79 -20.31 10.33
N THR A 2 -6.89 -21.29 10.37
CA THR A 2 -5.43 -21.03 10.32
C THR A 2 -4.78 -21.80 9.19
N ILE A 3 -4.01 -21.10 8.36
CA ILE A 3 -3.23 -21.65 7.25
C ILE A 3 -1.79 -21.19 7.46
N SER A 4 -0.91 -22.11 7.87
CA SER A 4 0.45 -21.73 8.26
C SER A 4 1.50 -22.75 7.90
N ASN A 5 2.71 -22.29 7.57
CA ASN A 5 3.88 -23.12 7.29
C ASN A 5 3.69 -24.09 6.11
N ASN A 6 2.98 -23.64 5.08
CA ASN A 6 2.77 -24.41 3.86
C ASN A 6 3.54 -23.81 2.68
N THR A 7 3.69 -24.62 1.62
CA THR A 7 4.16 -24.17 0.32
C THR A 7 3.04 -24.35 -0.70
N PHE A 8 2.73 -23.29 -1.42
CA PHE A 8 1.76 -23.27 -2.50
C PHE A 8 2.46 -22.93 -3.81
N THR A 9 2.09 -23.63 -4.87
CA THR A 9 2.51 -23.30 -6.22
C THR A 9 1.26 -22.98 -7.01
N GLY A 10 1.18 -21.75 -7.51
CA GLY A 10 0.10 -21.32 -8.38
C GLY A 10 0.10 -22.17 -9.65
N ASP A 11 -1.09 -22.63 -10.03
CA ASP A 11 -1.31 -23.20 -11.34
C ASP A 11 -1.80 -22.11 -12.31
N ASP A 12 -2.18 -22.53 -13.50
CA ASP A 12 -2.63 -21.64 -14.57
C ASP A 12 -4.15 -21.38 -14.52
N THR A 13 -4.79 -21.65 -13.38
CA THR A 13 -6.22 -21.39 -13.17
C THR A 13 -6.44 -19.97 -12.65
N PRO A 14 -7.65 -19.39 -12.87
CA PRO A 14 -7.95 -18.04 -12.42
C PRO A 14 -8.34 -17.99 -10.93
N ASP A 15 -7.93 -18.96 -10.10
CA ASP A 15 -8.27 -19.02 -8.68
C ASP A 15 -7.05 -18.72 -7.80
N GLY A 16 -7.32 -18.33 -6.55
CA GLY A 16 -6.28 -18.16 -5.55
C GLY A 16 -5.70 -19.49 -5.09
N SER A 17 -4.39 -19.55 -4.89
CA SER A 17 -3.73 -20.72 -4.26
C SER A 17 -4.32 -21.00 -2.88
N ILE A 18 -4.78 -19.94 -2.21
CA ILE A 18 -5.82 -20.01 -1.19
C ILE A 18 -6.96 -19.11 -1.64
N TRP A 19 -8.19 -19.64 -1.56
CA TRP A 19 -9.39 -18.87 -1.81
C TRP A 19 -10.52 -19.15 -0.81
N GLY A 20 -11.34 -18.13 -0.52
CA GLY A 20 -12.56 -18.31 0.28
C GLY A 20 -13.47 -17.08 0.30
N PRO A 21 -14.80 -17.26 0.22
CA PRO A 21 -15.78 -16.19 0.43
C PRO A 21 -16.21 -16.09 1.92
N ALA A 22 -16.51 -14.87 2.36
CA ALA A 22 -17.09 -14.55 3.67
C ALA A 22 -16.36 -15.21 4.85
N VAL A 23 -15.02 -15.09 4.85
CA VAL A 23 -14.18 -15.71 5.88
C VAL A 23 -14.09 -14.85 7.14
N VAL A 24 -13.94 -15.48 8.31
CA VAL A 24 -13.90 -14.79 9.60
C VAL A 24 -12.79 -15.39 10.46
N ASP A 25 -12.06 -14.53 11.19
CA ASP A 25 -10.95 -14.89 12.08
C ASP A 25 -9.94 -15.81 11.38
N VAL A 26 -9.48 -15.37 10.20
CA VAL A 26 -8.51 -16.10 9.39
C VAL A 26 -7.09 -15.65 9.72
N THR A 27 -6.20 -16.61 9.91
CA THR A 27 -4.75 -16.35 9.99
C THR A 27 -4.05 -17.07 8.85
N VAL A 28 -3.42 -16.32 7.95
CA VAL A 28 -2.53 -16.86 6.91
C VAL A 28 -1.11 -16.45 7.24
N THR A 29 -0.26 -17.38 7.71
CA THR A 29 1.06 -17.00 8.22
C THR A 29 2.21 -17.93 7.89
N ASN A 30 3.39 -17.37 7.63
CA ASN A 30 4.62 -18.13 7.39
C ASN A 30 4.49 -19.15 6.26
N ASN A 31 3.70 -18.85 5.23
CA ASN A 31 3.59 -19.68 4.05
C ASN A 31 4.50 -19.14 2.93
N VAL A 32 4.87 -20.02 2.00
CA VAL A 32 5.56 -19.66 0.77
C VAL A 32 4.62 -19.88 -0.40
N PHE A 33 4.43 -18.87 -1.22
CA PHE A 33 3.61 -18.91 -2.42
C PHE A 33 4.46 -18.55 -3.63
N THR A 34 4.42 -19.37 -4.66
CA THR A 34 5.11 -19.09 -5.93
C THR A 34 4.10 -19.18 -7.06
N GLY A 35 3.87 -18.06 -7.74
CA GLY A 35 2.92 -17.94 -8.84
C GLY A 35 3.47 -18.46 -10.17
N SER A 36 2.65 -18.28 -11.20
CA SER A 36 3.00 -18.48 -12.61
C SER A 36 2.75 -17.19 -13.41
N ASP A 37 3.13 -17.18 -14.69
CA ASP A 37 2.93 -16.03 -15.58
C ASP A 37 1.44 -15.78 -15.95
N LEU A 38 0.50 -16.58 -15.44
CA LEU A 38 -0.92 -16.56 -15.80
C LEU A 38 -1.82 -16.00 -14.68
N VAL A 39 -3.15 -16.06 -14.89
CA VAL A 39 -4.24 -15.37 -14.16
C VAL A 39 -4.43 -15.73 -12.67
N SER A 40 -3.48 -16.42 -12.04
CA SER A 40 -3.62 -16.90 -10.66
C SER A 40 -3.40 -15.81 -9.60
N TYR A 41 -3.85 -16.12 -8.37
CA TYR A 41 -3.64 -15.30 -7.17
C TYR A 41 -2.92 -16.11 -6.08
N GLY A 42 -2.16 -15.45 -5.21
CA GLY A 42 -1.58 -16.11 -4.04
C GLY A 42 -2.66 -16.38 -2.98
N VAL A 43 -3.15 -15.29 -2.38
CA VAL A 43 -4.23 -15.30 -1.41
C VAL A 43 -5.39 -14.48 -1.96
N GLN A 44 -6.58 -15.06 -2.05
CA GLN A 44 -7.76 -14.39 -2.57
C GLN A 44 -8.95 -14.58 -1.62
N PHE A 45 -9.41 -13.51 -0.98
CA PHE A 45 -10.62 -13.57 -0.13
C PHE A 45 -11.66 -12.57 -0.59
N SER A 46 -12.91 -13.01 -0.73
CA SER A 46 -14.07 -12.15 -1.02
C SER A 46 -14.91 -11.99 0.24
N GLY A 47 -14.73 -10.87 0.94
CA GLY A 47 -15.22 -10.66 2.29
C GLY A 47 -14.37 -11.37 3.36
N ILE A 48 -13.79 -10.57 4.27
CA ILE A 48 -12.94 -11.04 5.37
C ILE A 48 -13.16 -10.18 6.61
N ALA A 49 -13.65 -10.78 7.68
CA ALA A 49 -14.02 -10.07 8.90
C ALA A 49 -13.36 -10.67 10.16
N GLY A 50 -13.70 -10.09 11.31
CA GLY A 50 -13.15 -10.50 12.61
C GLY A 50 -11.70 -10.03 12.78
N THR A 51 -10.93 -10.73 13.61
CA THR A 51 -9.50 -10.44 13.83
C THR A 51 -8.65 -11.23 12.84
N SER A 52 -8.77 -10.89 11.56
CA SER A 52 -8.10 -11.61 10.47
C SER A 52 -6.72 -11.01 10.17
N VAL A 53 -5.74 -11.89 9.92
CA VAL A 53 -4.32 -11.51 9.76
C VAL A 53 -3.68 -12.30 8.61
N ILE A 54 -2.96 -11.60 7.73
CA ILE A 54 -2.08 -12.19 6.71
C ILE A 54 -0.65 -11.72 7.04
N ASN A 55 0.18 -12.60 7.63
CA ASN A 55 1.46 -12.20 8.20
C ASN A 55 2.64 -13.12 7.89
N GLY A 56 3.80 -12.54 7.56
CA GLY A 56 5.06 -13.30 7.49
C GLY A 56 5.13 -14.26 6.31
N ASN A 57 4.32 -14.05 5.27
CA ASN A 57 4.33 -14.91 4.08
C ASN A 57 5.35 -14.39 3.06
N THR A 58 5.96 -15.32 2.33
CA THR A 58 6.78 -15.02 1.14
C THR A 58 5.94 -15.32 -0.09
N ILE A 59 5.67 -14.32 -0.93
CA ILE A 59 4.82 -14.46 -2.12
C ILE A 59 5.56 -13.92 -3.34
N THR A 60 5.81 -14.76 -4.35
CA THR A 60 6.53 -14.33 -5.55
C THR A 60 5.79 -14.68 -6.83
N ASP A 61 6.03 -13.89 -7.89
CA ASP A 61 5.72 -14.22 -9.28
C ASP A 61 4.23 -14.43 -9.64
N TYR A 62 3.28 -13.85 -8.90
CA TYR A 62 1.86 -13.81 -9.31
C TYR A 62 1.61 -12.67 -10.31
N LYS A 63 1.93 -12.93 -11.58
CA LYS A 63 1.97 -11.91 -12.65
C LYS A 63 0.63 -11.68 -13.35
N GLY A 64 -0.35 -12.57 -13.20
CA GLY A 64 -1.67 -12.37 -13.83
C GLY A 64 -2.49 -11.29 -13.15
N ALA A 65 -2.70 -11.41 -11.84
CA ALA A 65 -3.62 -10.53 -11.15
C ALA A 65 -3.13 -10.01 -9.79
N GLY A 66 -2.42 -10.80 -8.98
CA GLY A 66 -1.69 -10.29 -7.82
C GLY A 66 -1.44 -11.31 -6.71
N ALA A 67 -0.58 -10.95 -5.76
CA ALA A 67 -0.19 -11.79 -4.64
C ALA A 67 -1.30 -11.91 -3.59
N ILE A 68 -1.67 -10.80 -2.94
CA ILE A 68 -2.80 -10.76 -1.99
C ILE A 68 -3.92 -9.95 -2.61
N VAL A 69 -5.09 -10.56 -2.80
CA VAL A 69 -6.27 -9.91 -3.38
C VAL A 69 -7.45 -10.02 -2.42
N ILE A 70 -7.92 -8.86 -1.96
CA ILE A 70 -9.03 -8.72 -1.04
C ILE A 70 -10.19 -8.09 -1.79
N LEU A 71 -11.28 -8.83 -1.92
CA LEU A 71 -12.49 -8.41 -2.60
C LEU A 71 -13.60 -8.04 -1.60
N SER A 72 -14.48 -7.12 -1.98
CA SER A 72 -15.53 -6.57 -1.11
C SER A 72 -16.44 -7.66 -0.55
N GLY A 73 -17.01 -8.53 -1.38
CA GLY A 73 -17.79 -9.69 -0.93
C GLY A 73 -18.91 -9.30 0.05
N THR A 74 -18.95 -9.96 1.22
CA THR A 74 -19.90 -9.61 2.31
C THR A 74 -19.40 -8.50 3.23
N GLY A 75 -18.24 -7.91 2.94
CA GLY A 75 -17.60 -6.85 3.72
C GLY A 75 -16.24 -7.26 4.25
N VAL A 76 -15.37 -6.27 4.41
CA VAL A 76 -14.04 -6.41 5.00
C VAL A 76 -13.90 -5.42 6.14
N SER A 77 -13.44 -5.91 7.29
CA SER A 77 -13.22 -5.08 8.48
C SER A 77 -12.25 -5.76 9.43
N GLY A 78 -11.30 -5.00 9.99
CA GLY A 78 -10.37 -5.52 10.99
C GLY A 78 -9.28 -6.42 10.41
N LEU A 79 -8.97 -6.26 9.12
CA LEU A 79 -7.92 -7.02 8.45
C LEU A 79 -6.56 -6.36 8.66
N THR A 80 -5.60 -7.13 9.15
CA THR A 80 -4.17 -6.74 9.18
C THR A 80 -3.38 -7.55 8.17
N ILE A 81 -2.64 -6.87 7.29
CA ILE A 81 -1.67 -7.47 6.37
C ILE A 81 -0.30 -6.95 6.75
N ASN A 82 0.53 -7.79 7.37
CA ASN A 82 1.82 -7.32 7.88
C ASN A 82 3.00 -8.27 7.71
N GLY A 83 4.23 -7.77 7.75
CA GLY A 83 5.42 -8.64 7.76
C GLY A 83 5.60 -9.53 6.53
N ASN A 84 4.85 -9.32 5.43
CA ASN A 84 4.96 -10.16 4.23
C ASN A 84 6.09 -9.67 3.32
N SER A 85 6.75 -10.61 2.65
CA SER A 85 7.71 -10.33 1.58
C SER A 85 7.07 -10.69 0.25
N ILE A 86 6.74 -9.69 -0.57
CA ILE A 86 6.01 -9.87 -1.83
C ILE A 86 6.80 -9.29 -3.00
N SER A 87 7.09 -10.11 -4.01
CA SER A 87 7.90 -9.65 -5.14
C SER A 87 7.51 -10.19 -6.51
N GLY A 88 7.87 -9.45 -7.56
CA GLY A 88 7.68 -9.88 -8.96
C GLY A 88 6.21 -10.05 -9.38
N CYS A 89 5.25 -9.50 -8.64
CA CYS A 89 3.82 -9.68 -8.89
C CYS A 89 3.23 -8.51 -9.70
N ALA A 90 2.12 -8.73 -10.40
CA ALA A 90 1.41 -7.63 -11.08
C ALA A 90 0.81 -6.63 -10.09
N ASN A 91 0.27 -7.13 -8.98
CA ASN A 91 -0.09 -6.32 -7.83
C ASN A 91 0.41 -7.06 -6.59
N GLY A 92 1.16 -6.40 -5.70
CA GLY A 92 1.60 -7.01 -4.44
C GLY A 92 0.39 -7.23 -3.52
N ILE A 93 -0.30 -6.14 -3.18
CA ILE A 93 -1.55 -6.16 -2.42
C ILE A 93 -2.61 -5.42 -3.23
N ARG A 94 -3.80 -6.01 -3.42
CA ARG A 94 -4.88 -5.42 -4.19
C ARG A 94 -6.20 -5.46 -3.42
N PHE A 95 -6.85 -4.31 -3.32
CA PHE A 95 -8.22 -4.17 -2.85
C PHE A 95 -9.14 -3.92 -4.04
N TYR A 96 -10.19 -4.73 -4.17
CA TYR A 96 -11.06 -4.72 -5.34
C TYR A 96 -12.53 -4.80 -4.95
N ASP A 97 -13.35 -3.99 -5.60
CA ASP A 97 -14.80 -4.04 -5.42
C ASP A 97 -15.39 -5.03 -6.44
N ASP A 98 -15.83 -6.19 -5.94
CA ASP A 98 -16.46 -7.22 -6.76
C ASP A 98 -17.98 -7.01 -6.83
N SER A 99 -18.74 -8.05 -7.15
CA SER A 99 -20.21 -7.98 -7.15
C SER A 99 -20.82 -8.11 -5.74
N GLY A 100 -20.00 -8.03 -4.70
CA GLY A 100 -20.40 -8.02 -3.31
C GLY A 100 -21.24 -6.81 -2.93
N THR A 101 -21.69 -6.78 -1.68
CA THR A 101 -22.52 -5.68 -1.15
C THR A 101 -21.96 -5.09 0.14
N GLY A 102 -20.91 -5.68 0.69
CA GLY A 102 -20.31 -5.21 1.93
C GLY A 102 -19.09 -4.33 1.66
N ASP A 103 -18.92 -3.32 2.50
CA ASP A 103 -17.84 -2.36 2.36
C ASP A 103 -16.50 -2.94 2.83
N ILE A 104 -15.41 -2.55 2.16
CA ILE A 104 -14.04 -2.71 2.63
C ILE A 104 -13.70 -1.49 3.48
N THR A 105 -13.58 -1.73 4.77
CA THR A 105 -13.30 -0.75 5.81
C THR A 105 -12.18 -1.27 6.71
N THR A 106 -11.59 -0.41 7.54
CA THR A 106 -10.66 -0.82 8.62
C THR A 106 -9.63 -1.85 8.18
N VAL A 107 -8.73 -1.44 7.29
CA VAL A 107 -7.62 -2.27 6.80
C VAL A 107 -6.30 -1.65 7.26
N THR A 108 -5.43 -2.47 7.83
CA THR A 108 -4.07 -2.07 8.19
C THR A 108 -3.06 -2.84 7.35
N VAL A 109 -2.22 -2.13 6.59
CA VAL A 109 -1.12 -2.71 5.82
C VAL A 109 0.19 -2.17 6.36
N THR A 110 0.98 -3.00 7.04
CA THR A 110 2.17 -2.52 7.74
C THR A 110 3.34 -3.48 7.73
N GLU A 111 4.58 -3.00 7.84
CA GLU A 111 5.77 -3.85 7.96
C GLU A 111 5.96 -4.84 6.78
N ASN A 112 5.33 -4.60 5.62
CA ASN A 112 5.53 -5.44 4.43
C ASN A 112 6.72 -4.96 3.63
N THR A 113 7.43 -5.90 2.99
CA THR A 113 8.45 -5.63 1.98
C THR A 113 7.89 -5.98 0.61
N LEU A 114 7.69 -4.97 -0.24
CA LEU A 114 7.04 -5.08 -1.55
C LEU A 114 8.02 -4.66 -2.64
N THR A 115 8.67 -5.63 -3.29
CA THR A 115 9.78 -5.35 -4.23
C THR A 115 9.48 -5.79 -5.66
N ASP A 116 9.86 -5.01 -6.67
CA ASP A 116 9.75 -5.38 -8.09
C ASP A 116 8.33 -5.79 -8.53
N ASN A 117 7.31 -5.26 -7.86
CA ASN A 117 5.92 -5.46 -8.26
C ASN A 117 5.54 -4.44 -9.34
N ALA A 118 4.63 -4.78 -10.26
CA ALA A 118 4.16 -3.75 -11.19
C ALA A 118 3.43 -2.63 -10.44
N LYS A 119 2.56 -3.02 -9.50
CA LYS A 119 2.05 -2.12 -8.46
C LYS A 119 2.26 -2.77 -7.10
N ALA A 120 2.99 -2.13 -6.18
CA ALA A 120 3.18 -2.72 -4.86
C ALA A 120 1.85 -2.80 -4.10
N ILE A 121 1.09 -1.70 -4.06
CA ILE A 121 -0.28 -1.68 -3.51
C ILE A 121 -1.24 -1.03 -4.52
N ARG A 122 -2.41 -1.64 -4.74
CA ARG A 122 -3.47 -1.09 -5.59
C ARG A 122 -4.81 -1.09 -4.86
N ILE A 123 -5.44 0.08 -4.80
CA ILE A 123 -6.80 0.27 -4.30
C ILE A 123 -7.67 0.66 -5.50
N SER A 124 -8.59 -0.22 -5.89
CA SER A 124 -9.45 0.05 -7.04
C SER A 124 -10.54 1.08 -6.74
N ASN A 125 -11.01 1.77 -7.78
CA ASN A 125 -12.13 2.72 -7.69
C ASN A 125 -13.46 1.97 -7.56
N GLY A 126 -13.81 1.60 -6.33
CA GLY A 126 -15.00 0.82 -6.00
C GLY A 126 -15.95 1.59 -5.09
N ALA A 127 -17.27 1.44 -5.29
CA ALA A 127 -18.26 2.08 -4.44
C ALA A 127 -18.22 1.54 -3.01
N HIS A 128 -17.83 0.27 -2.85
CA HIS A 128 -17.71 -0.40 -1.56
C HIS A 128 -16.30 -0.32 -0.96
N ILE A 129 -15.37 0.46 -1.53
CA ILE A 129 -14.04 0.64 -0.94
C ILE A 129 -13.99 1.98 -0.22
N VAL A 130 -13.86 1.93 1.11
CA VAL A 130 -13.75 3.13 1.95
C VAL A 130 -12.27 3.39 2.23
N ALA A 131 -11.53 3.82 1.20
CA ALA A 131 -10.07 3.97 1.25
C ALA A 131 -9.57 4.91 2.37
N SER A 132 -10.41 5.85 2.83
CA SER A 132 -10.11 6.73 3.97
C SER A 132 -9.98 6.01 5.31
N ASP A 133 -10.50 4.79 5.42
CA ASP A 133 -10.43 3.97 6.63
C ASP A 133 -9.22 3.02 6.63
N PHE A 134 -8.36 3.13 5.62
CA PHE A 134 -7.17 2.30 5.50
C PHE A 134 -5.98 3.03 6.13
N VAL A 135 -5.12 2.26 6.80
CA VAL A 135 -3.84 2.72 7.32
C VAL A 135 -2.74 1.91 6.66
N ILE A 136 -1.88 2.58 5.89
CA ILE A 136 -0.76 1.95 5.17
C ILE A 136 0.51 2.62 5.67
N GLU A 137 1.29 1.97 6.52
CA GLU A 137 2.47 2.59 7.15
C GLU A 137 3.56 1.58 7.44
N ASN A 138 4.81 2.02 7.58
CA ASN A 138 5.97 1.18 7.89
C ASN A 138 6.23 0.07 6.86
N ASN A 139 5.80 0.24 5.60
CA ASN A 139 6.14 -0.69 4.52
C ASN A 139 7.40 -0.24 3.79
N ASN A 140 8.15 -1.22 3.27
CA ASN A 140 9.28 -1.02 2.38
C ASN A 140 8.83 -1.30 0.94
N ILE A 141 8.68 -0.25 0.14
CA ILE A 141 8.22 -0.32 -1.25
C ILE A 141 9.39 0.06 -2.15
N SER A 142 9.78 -0.84 -3.07
CA SER A 142 10.89 -0.56 -3.99
C SER A 142 10.79 -1.28 -5.33
N GLY A 143 11.40 -0.69 -6.36
CA GLY A 143 11.46 -1.25 -7.71
C GLY A 143 10.11 -1.39 -8.40
N SER A 144 9.07 -0.66 -7.97
CA SER A 144 7.75 -0.77 -8.57
C SER A 144 7.75 -0.20 -9.99
N THR A 145 7.35 -1.00 -10.98
CA THR A 145 7.47 -0.58 -12.39
C THR A 145 6.35 0.35 -12.88
N SER A 146 5.26 0.49 -12.12
CA SER A 146 4.16 1.43 -12.42
C SER A 146 3.86 2.35 -11.25
N TYR A 147 3.56 1.81 -10.06
CA TYR A 147 3.26 2.60 -8.86
C TYR A 147 3.67 1.82 -7.61
N GLY A 148 4.30 2.50 -6.64
CA GLY A 148 4.41 1.99 -5.28
C GLY A 148 3.03 1.83 -4.63
N LEU A 149 2.19 2.88 -4.75
CA LEU A 149 0.81 2.83 -4.30
C LEU A 149 -0.09 3.56 -5.30
N GLN A 150 -1.02 2.82 -5.91
CA GLN A 150 -2.07 3.39 -6.75
C GLN A 150 -3.41 3.35 -6.02
N ASN A 151 -3.93 4.52 -5.67
CA ASN A 151 -5.32 4.72 -5.29
C ASN A 151 -6.11 5.24 -6.51
N GLU A 152 -7.00 4.40 -7.05
CA GLU A 152 -7.79 4.76 -8.24
C GLU A 152 -9.02 5.61 -7.89
N HIS A 153 -9.33 5.82 -6.62
CA HIS A 153 -10.40 6.74 -6.22
C HIS A 153 -10.10 8.16 -6.66
N THR A 154 -11.15 8.89 -7.02
CA THR A 154 -11.06 10.33 -7.35
C THR A 154 -11.44 11.23 -6.17
N THR A 155 -12.08 10.68 -5.13
CA THR A 155 -12.64 11.45 -4.01
C THR A 155 -12.19 10.99 -2.62
N LEU A 156 -11.75 9.74 -2.48
CA LEU A 156 -11.31 9.19 -1.19
C LEU A 156 -9.79 9.10 -1.18
N SER A 157 -9.16 9.81 -0.24
CA SER A 157 -7.73 9.72 0.02
C SER A 157 -7.43 8.59 1.00
N VAL A 158 -6.33 7.88 0.80
CA VAL A 158 -5.80 6.88 1.74
C VAL A 158 -4.62 7.47 2.53
N THR A 159 -4.51 7.14 3.81
CA THR A 159 -3.34 7.48 4.64
C THR A 159 -2.22 6.47 4.36
N ALA A 160 -1.11 6.97 3.82
CA ALA A 160 0.06 6.20 3.41
C ALA A 160 1.38 6.80 3.95
N GLU A 161 1.34 7.42 5.13
CA GLU A 161 2.49 8.03 5.79
C GLU A 161 3.47 6.96 6.31
N ASN A 162 4.71 7.35 6.59
CA ASN A 162 5.77 6.52 7.17
C ASN A 162 6.09 5.25 6.38
N ASN A 163 5.99 5.28 5.06
CA ASN A 163 6.50 4.22 4.18
C ASN A 163 7.84 4.63 3.56
N TRP A 164 8.68 3.63 3.24
CA TRP A 164 9.86 3.80 2.40
C TRP A 164 9.49 3.58 0.94
N TRP A 165 9.95 4.47 0.05
CA TRP A 165 9.57 4.50 -1.37
C TRP A 165 10.78 4.33 -2.30
N ASP A 166 11.81 3.58 -1.90
CA ASP A 166 13.05 3.36 -2.66
C ASP A 166 14.02 4.56 -2.78
N ASP A 167 13.63 5.74 -2.30
CA ASP A 167 14.49 6.92 -2.26
C ASP A 167 14.19 7.81 -1.05
N ALA A 168 15.24 8.42 -0.47
CA ALA A 168 15.14 9.30 0.69
C ALA A 168 14.35 10.58 0.40
N SER A 169 14.29 11.00 -0.86
CA SER A 169 13.44 12.09 -1.34
C SER A 169 11.95 11.73 -1.41
N GLY A 170 11.59 10.47 -1.13
CA GLY A 170 10.22 9.99 -1.09
C GLY A 170 9.67 9.63 -2.47
N PRO A 171 8.34 9.40 -2.58
CA PRO A 171 7.74 8.90 -3.79
C PRO A 171 7.68 9.99 -4.86
N THR A 172 7.80 9.59 -6.12
CA THR A 172 7.55 10.50 -7.25
C THR A 172 6.07 10.90 -7.28
N HIS A 173 5.77 12.20 -7.12
CA HIS A 173 4.42 12.75 -7.22
C HIS A 173 4.44 14.25 -7.54
N SER A 174 3.36 14.79 -8.10
CA SER A 174 3.26 16.22 -8.42
C SER A 174 3.37 17.13 -7.18
N SER A 175 2.89 16.66 -6.02
CA SER A 175 3.04 17.34 -4.71
C SER A 175 4.35 17.04 -3.99
N ASN A 176 5.19 16.14 -4.54
CA ASN A 176 6.57 15.90 -4.12
C ASN A 176 7.53 16.12 -5.30
N PRO A 177 7.75 17.38 -5.72
CA PRO A 177 8.54 17.70 -6.91
C PRO A 177 10.02 17.31 -6.81
N LEU A 178 10.50 16.95 -5.62
CA LEU A 178 11.86 16.50 -5.36
C LEU A 178 11.98 14.96 -5.30
N GLY A 179 10.85 14.24 -5.24
CA GLY A 179 10.82 12.79 -5.06
C GLY A 179 11.26 12.02 -6.30
N THR A 180 12.17 11.07 -6.11
CA THR A 180 12.68 10.17 -7.15
C THR A 180 12.38 8.70 -6.90
N GLY A 181 11.71 8.38 -5.79
CA GLY A 181 11.31 7.03 -5.43
C GLY A 181 10.09 6.51 -6.20
N ASP A 182 9.64 5.31 -5.84
CA ASP A 182 8.47 4.62 -6.38
C ASP A 182 7.24 5.55 -6.39
N ALA A 183 6.61 5.67 -7.56
CA ALA A 183 5.56 6.66 -7.77
C ALA A 183 4.28 6.34 -6.99
N VAL A 184 3.58 7.38 -6.56
CA VAL A 184 2.22 7.27 -6.02
C VAL A 184 1.22 7.98 -6.94
N SER A 185 -0.04 7.58 -6.89
CA SER A 185 -1.12 8.30 -7.57
C SER A 185 -1.61 9.50 -6.76
N ASP A 186 -2.54 10.27 -7.34
CA ASP A 186 -3.38 11.19 -6.59
C ASP A 186 -4.14 10.45 -5.47
N ASN A 187 -4.65 11.21 -4.48
CA ASN A 187 -5.42 10.70 -3.33
C ASN A 187 -4.64 9.71 -2.45
N VAL A 188 -3.35 9.93 -2.31
CA VAL A 188 -2.46 9.22 -1.40
C VAL A 188 -1.80 10.25 -0.49
N ASP A 189 -2.07 10.19 0.81
CA ASP A 189 -1.38 11.03 1.80
C ASP A 189 -0.10 10.32 2.25
N PHE A 190 0.99 10.54 1.51
CA PHE A 190 2.27 9.85 1.69
C PHE A 190 3.29 10.60 2.57
N MET A 191 2.95 11.81 3.05
CA MET A 191 3.88 12.67 3.79
C MET A 191 3.48 12.73 5.27
N PRO A 192 4.40 12.48 6.23
CA PRO A 192 5.81 12.18 6.01
C PRO A 192 6.05 10.78 5.44
N TRP A 193 7.20 10.60 4.78
CA TRP A 193 7.72 9.30 4.35
C TRP A 193 9.03 8.99 5.09
N LEU A 194 9.57 7.77 4.95
CA LEU A 194 10.84 7.41 5.58
C LEU A 194 12.05 7.78 4.70
N ASP A 195 13.14 8.28 5.29
CA ASP A 195 14.40 8.60 4.59
C ASP A 195 15.31 7.39 4.31
N ALA A 196 14.95 6.23 4.86
CA ALA A 196 15.56 4.93 4.60
C ALA A 196 14.51 3.83 4.86
N ALA A 197 14.84 2.58 4.53
CA ALA A 197 13.96 1.46 4.80
C ALA A 197 13.59 1.35 6.30
N TYR A 198 12.34 0.99 6.58
CA TYR A 198 11.88 0.57 7.90
C TYR A 198 12.68 -0.67 8.36
N PRO A 199 13.06 -0.78 9.66
CA PRO A 199 12.65 0.05 10.79
C PRO A 199 13.57 1.22 11.13
N THR A 200 14.63 1.44 10.34
CA THR A 200 15.66 2.42 10.69
C THR A 200 15.41 3.81 10.12
N GLY A 201 14.65 3.90 9.03
CA GLY A 201 14.27 5.17 8.43
C GLY A 201 13.53 6.08 9.41
N GLN A 202 13.75 7.38 9.25
CA GLN A 202 13.10 8.42 10.02
C GLN A 202 12.08 9.16 9.15
N PRO A 203 10.95 9.60 9.74
CA PRO A 203 9.99 10.43 9.02
C PRO A 203 10.62 11.75 8.56
N VAL A 204 10.54 12.00 7.25
CA VAL A 204 10.93 13.23 6.56
C VAL A 204 9.79 13.69 5.66
N GLY A 205 9.81 14.95 5.25
CA GLY A 205 8.81 15.48 4.33
C GLY A 205 9.20 16.84 3.78
N LEU A 206 8.27 17.47 3.08
CA LEU A 206 8.43 18.84 2.59
C LEU A 206 7.71 19.84 3.47
N VAL A 207 8.23 21.06 3.46
CA VAL A 207 7.58 22.24 4.01
C VAL A 207 6.77 22.88 2.89
N MET A 208 5.46 22.99 3.08
CA MET A 208 4.53 23.47 2.06
C MET A 208 4.22 24.94 2.29
N ASN A 209 4.46 25.78 1.27
CA ASN A 209 3.83 27.09 1.19
C ASN A 209 2.49 26.92 0.48
N VAL A 210 1.41 26.80 1.27
CA VAL A 210 0.07 26.49 0.74
C VAL A 210 -0.56 27.67 0.01
N THR A 211 -0.06 28.89 0.25
CA THR A 211 -0.53 30.10 -0.45
C THR A 211 0.00 30.15 -1.88
N GLN A 212 1.25 29.72 -2.08
CA GLN A 212 1.91 29.71 -3.40
C GLN A 212 1.91 28.36 -4.10
N SER A 213 1.41 27.29 -3.44
CA SER A 213 1.49 25.91 -3.93
C SER A 213 2.93 25.47 -4.24
N THR A 214 3.89 25.84 -3.38
CA THR A 214 5.30 25.43 -3.51
C THR A 214 5.72 24.54 -2.34
N ALA A 215 6.69 23.67 -2.59
CA ALA A 215 7.22 22.71 -1.62
C ALA A 215 8.74 22.89 -1.49
N HIS A 216 9.25 22.81 -0.26
CA HIS A 216 10.64 23.10 0.09
C HIS A 216 11.20 21.99 0.98
N ALA A 217 12.49 21.67 0.84
CA ALA A 217 13.12 20.62 1.64
C ALA A 217 13.30 21.06 3.11
N THR A 218 13.54 22.35 3.33
CA THR A 218 13.77 22.90 4.67
C THR A 218 12.78 23.99 5.06
N ILE A 219 12.59 24.17 6.38
CA ILE A 219 11.79 25.28 6.92
C ILE A 219 12.39 26.64 6.51
N GLN A 220 13.72 26.75 6.49
CA GLN A 220 14.39 28.01 6.16
C GLN A 220 14.20 28.41 4.69
N GLU A 221 14.23 27.45 3.76
CA GLU A 221 13.93 27.70 2.34
C GLU A 221 12.50 28.20 2.15
N ALA A 222 11.53 27.55 2.80
CA ALA A 222 10.14 27.97 2.76
C ALA A 222 9.96 29.41 3.29
N ILE A 223 10.64 29.76 4.39
CA ILE A 223 10.63 31.12 4.95
C ILE A 223 11.28 32.13 3.99
N ASN A 224 12.42 31.79 3.39
CA ASN A 224 13.12 32.67 2.47
C ASN A 224 12.31 32.96 1.19
N ALA A 225 11.52 31.99 0.73
CA ALA A 225 10.64 32.11 -0.43
C ALA A 225 9.30 32.80 -0.11
N ALA A 226 8.92 32.87 1.17
CA ALA A 226 7.64 33.41 1.59
C ALA A 226 7.57 34.93 1.42
N ILE A 227 6.39 35.41 1.03
CA ILE A 227 6.03 36.85 1.02
C ILE A 227 5.01 37.15 2.12
N ALA A 228 4.78 38.44 2.38
CA ALA A 228 3.82 38.87 3.39
C ALA A 228 2.42 38.33 3.10
N GLY A 229 1.87 37.55 4.05
CA GLY A 229 0.53 36.93 3.94
C GLY A 229 0.56 35.44 3.60
N ASP A 230 1.73 34.86 3.31
CA ASP A 230 1.84 33.43 3.05
C ASP A 230 1.61 32.57 4.30
N THR A 231 1.08 31.38 4.08
CA THR A 231 0.93 30.33 5.09
C THR A 231 1.89 29.18 4.80
N ILE A 232 2.73 28.87 5.78
CA ILE A 232 3.71 27.76 5.73
C ILE A 232 3.22 26.63 6.63
N VAL A 233 3.18 25.41 6.09
CA VAL A 233 2.73 24.20 6.79
C VAL A 233 3.84 23.16 6.74
N ALA A 234 4.17 22.59 7.90
CA ALA A 234 5.06 21.45 8.07
C ALA A 234 4.31 20.40 8.91
N LYS A 235 4.36 19.13 8.51
CA LYS A 235 3.87 18.00 9.30
C LYS A 235 4.93 17.61 10.34
N ASP A 236 4.59 16.72 11.26
CA ASP A 236 5.56 16.19 12.23
C ASP A 236 6.57 15.29 11.48
N ALA A 237 7.79 15.79 11.28
CA ALA A 237 8.84 15.15 10.50
C ALA A 237 10.20 15.83 10.75
N THR A 238 11.26 15.23 10.22
CA THR A 238 12.60 15.84 10.17
C THR A 238 12.76 16.65 8.88
N TYR A 239 13.30 17.88 9.01
CA TYR A 239 13.57 18.81 7.91
C TYR A 239 15.02 19.30 8.02
N THR A 240 15.89 18.91 7.09
CA THR A 240 17.33 19.20 7.13
C THR A 240 17.89 19.65 5.80
#